data_AF-A0A016WV59-F1
#
_entry.id   AF-A0A016WV59-F1
#
_cell.length_a   1.000
_cell.length_b   1.000
_cell.length_c   1.000
_cell.angle_alpha   90.00
_cell.angle_beta   90.00
_cell.angle_gamma   90.00
#
_symmetry.space_group_name_H-M   'P 1'
#
loop_
_entity.id
_entity.type
_entity.pdbx_description
1 polymer ?
#
loop_
_entity_poly.entity_id
_entity_poly.type
_entity_poly.pdbx_seq_one_letter_code
_entity_poly.pdbx_strand_id
1 'polypeptide(L)'
;MERGSHYVECVGQPKGEDFTCSDKIKFYIDQSNSYIWDHRHYFTVRVPEYGKTGCDVTQPEGKPGVFEQVVNKINLLTRTIGLE
;
A
#
# COMPACT_ATOMS: atom_id res chain seq x y z
N MET A 1 -16.51 2.43 -4.67
CA MET A 1 -16.91 3.86 -4.59
C MET A 1 -18.43 3.88 -4.52
N GLU A 2 -18.99 4.34 -3.41
CA GLU A 2 -20.45 4.52 -3.31
C GLU A 2 -20.86 5.85 -3.94
N ARG A 3 -22.09 5.92 -4.45
CA ARG A 3 -22.60 7.17 -5.00
C ARG A 3 -22.73 8.18 -3.87
N GLY A 4 -22.11 9.35 -4.05
CA GLY A 4 -22.12 10.43 -3.05
C GLY A 4 -20.94 10.41 -2.07
N SER A 5 -19.97 9.51 -2.23
CA SER A 5 -18.75 9.58 -1.41
C SER A 5 -18.01 10.90 -1.63
N HIS A 6 -17.59 11.53 -0.53
CA HIS A 6 -16.81 12.75 -0.57
C HIS A 6 -15.34 12.46 -0.87
N TYR A 7 -14.77 13.22 -1.80
CA TYR A 7 -13.34 13.20 -2.09
C TYR A 7 -12.88 14.61 -2.46
N VAL A 8 -11.58 14.86 -2.28
CA VAL A 8 -10.93 16.10 -2.70
C VAL A 8 -9.87 15.72 -3.71
N GLU A 9 -9.84 16.44 -4.83
CA GLU A 9 -8.83 16.28 -5.85
C GLU A 9 -7.78 17.39 -5.73
N CYS A 10 -6.53 16.99 -5.52
CA CYS A 10 -5.38 17.89 -5.47
C CYS A 10 -4.73 17.95 -6.86
N VAL A 11 -5.10 18.93 -7.68
CA VAL A 11 -4.74 18.96 -9.12
C VAL A 11 -3.34 19.50 -9.45
N GLY A 12 -2.61 20.04 -8.47
CA GLY A 12 -1.17 20.34 -8.62
C GLY A 12 -0.81 21.30 -9.76
N GLN A 13 -1.74 22.17 -10.17
CA GLN A 13 -1.54 22.97 -11.37
C GLN A 13 -0.45 24.05 -11.18
N PRO A 14 0.47 24.22 -12.16
CA PRO A 14 0.46 23.59 -13.48
C PRO A 14 1.34 22.34 -13.62
N LYS A 15 2.07 21.90 -12.58
CA LYS A 15 2.81 20.61 -12.54
C LYS A 15 3.44 20.38 -11.16
N GLY A 16 3.07 19.27 -10.51
CA GLY A 16 3.71 18.77 -9.29
C GLY A 16 2.71 18.20 -8.30
N GLU A 17 3.20 17.63 -7.20
CA GLU A 17 2.35 17.40 -6.04
C GLU A 17 1.89 18.74 -5.46
N ASP A 18 0.59 18.89 -5.23
CA ASP A 18 0.05 20.05 -4.50
C ASP A 18 0.29 19.84 -3.01
N PHE A 19 1.50 20.15 -2.53
CA PHE A 19 1.83 20.02 -1.11
C PHE A 19 0.89 20.84 -0.21
N THR A 20 0.27 21.92 -0.70
CA THR A 20 -0.70 22.67 0.12
C THR A 20 -2.00 21.92 0.32
N CYS A 21 -2.32 20.98 -0.57
CA CYS A 21 -3.51 20.13 -0.53
C CYS A 21 -3.22 18.74 0.05
N SER A 22 -2.15 18.07 -0.40
CA SER A 22 -1.79 16.70 -0.02
C SER A 22 -1.10 16.61 1.35
N ASP A 23 -0.32 17.61 1.78
CA ASP A 23 0.42 17.60 3.06
C ASP A 23 -0.46 17.99 4.27
N LYS A 24 -1.78 18.13 4.07
CA LYS A 24 -2.72 18.44 5.16
C LYS A 24 -2.90 17.29 6.15
N ILE A 25 -2.59 16.05 5.74
CA ILE A 25 -2.76 14.87 6.56
C ILE A 25 -1.42 14.57 7.24
N LYS A 26 -1.39 14.67 8.58
CA LYS A 26 -0.22 14.36 9.41
C LYS A 26 -0.43 13.00 10.08
N PHE A 27 0.62 12.19 10.11
CA PHE A 27 0.60 10.84 10.66
C PHE A 27 1.45 10.76 11.93
N TYR A 28 0.86 10.28 13.01
CA TYR A 28 1.53 10.01 14.28
C TYR A 28 1.82 8.51 14.49
N ILE A 29 3.01 8.17 15.00
CA ILE A 29 3.46 6.77 15.08
C ILE A 29 2.53 5.90 15.94
N ASP A 30 1.97 6.47 17.00
CA ASP A 30 1.04 5.82 17.94
C ASP A 30 -0.31 5.42 17.30
N GLN A 31 -0.65 5.98 16.15
CA GLN A 31 -1.89 5.72 15.41
C GLN A 31 -1.66 4.93 14.10
N SER A 32 -0.46 4.40 13.90
CA SER A 32 -0.03 3.66 12.70
C SER A 32 -1.02 2.58 12.24
N ASN A 33 -1.61 1.82 13.15
CA ASN A 33 -2.60 0.79 12.81
C ASN A 33 -3.86 1.36 12.13
N SER A 34 -4.35 2.53 12.58
CA SER A 34 -5.48 3.20 11.94
C SER A 34 -5.11 3.66 10.54
N TYR A 35 -3.92 4.21 10.36
CA TYR A 35 -3.47 4.70 9.06
C TYR A 35 -3.20 3.57 8.06
N ILE A 36 -2.71 2.42 8.53
CA ILE A 36 -2.59 1.23 7.69
C ILE A 36 -3.98 0.74 7.25
N TRP A 37 -4.98 0.86 8.12
CA TRP A 37 -6.36 0.57 7.76
C TRP A 37 -6.84 1.54 6.67
N ASP A 38 -6.72 2.86 6.88
CA ASP A 38 -7.12 3.87 5.89
C ASP A 38 -6.37 3.71 4.56
N HIS A 39 -5.06 3.46 4.61
CA HIS A 39 -4.20 3.24 3.44
C HIS A 39 -4.63 2.02 2.61
N ARG A 40 -5.31 1.05 3.23
CA ARG A 40 -5.84 -0.14 2.56
C ARG A 40 -7.31 -0.02 2.19
N HIS A 41 -8.02 1.05 2.53
CA HIS A 41 -9.45 1.20 2.24
C HIS A 41 -9.70 2.48 1.43
N TYR A 42 -9.95 2.30 0.14
CA TYR A 42 -10.33 3.38 -0.76
C TYR A 42 -11.83 3.31 -1.01
N PHE A 43 -12.57 4.23 -0.42
CA PHE A 43 -14.03 4.20 -0.39
C PHE A 43 -14.52 2.89 0.24
N THR A 44 -15.26 2.07 -0.52
CA THR A 44 -15.78 0.77 -0.08
C THR A 44 -14.91 -0.41 -0.52
N VAL A 45 -13.73 -0.15 -1.06
CA VAL A 45 -12.85 -1.18 -1.60
C VAL A 45 -11.62 -1.31 -0.73
N ARG A 46 -11.39 -2.53 -0.21
CA ARG A 46 -10.14 -2.85 0.47
C ARG A 46 -9.09 -3.30 -0.55
N VAL A 47 -7.99 -2.56 -0.62
CA VAL A 47 -6.84 -2.86 -1.45
C VAL A 47 -5.89 -3.78 -0.69
N PRO A 48 -5.39 -4.86 -1.32
CA PRO A 48 -4.40 -5.75 -0.73
C PRO A 48 -3.05 -5.05 -0.62
N GLU A 49 -2.24 -5.55 0.29
CA GLU A 49 -0.90 -5.02 0.57
C GLU A 49 0.06 -5.13 -0.62
N TYR A 50 -0.10 -6.18 -1.44
CA TYR A 50 0.80 -6.49 -2.56
C TYR A 50 0.12 -6.41 -3.94
N GLY A 51 -1.02 -5.72 -4.06
CA GLY A 51 -1.72 -5.58 -5.34
C GLY A 51 -2.29 -6.87 -5.93
N LYS A 52 -2.27 -8.01 -5.20
CA LYS A 52 -2.67 -9.33 -5.72
C LYS A 52 -4.18 -9.55 -5.88
N THR A 53 -5.01 -8.59 -5.47
CA THR A 53 -6.48 -8.67 -5.54
C THR A 53 -6.90 -8.30 -6.96
N GLY A 54 -7.49 -9.27 -7.67
CA GLY A 54 -7.79 -9.16 -9.09
C GLY A 54 -6.75 -9.81 -10.00
N CYS A 55 -5.63 -10.30 -9.45
CA CYS A 55 -4.71 -11.15 -10.20
C CYS A 55 -5.34 -12.52 -10.42
N ASP A 56 -5.24 -13.01 -11.66
CA ASP A 56 -5.59 -14.38 -12.00
C ASP A 56 -4.60 -15.34 -11.32
N VAL A 57 -5.05 -16.03 -10.27
CA VAL A 57 -4.25 -17.01 -9.52
C VAL A 57 -3.81 -18.20 -10.37
N THR A 58 -4.39 -18.37 -11.56
CA THR A 58 -3.97 -19.40 -12.52
C THR A 58 -2.80 -18.95 -13.38
N GLN A 59 -2.49 -17.65 -13.42
CA GLN A 59 -1.29 -17.13 -14.07
C GLN A 59 -0.10 -17.23 -13.11
N PRO A 60 1.07 -17.66 -13.61
CA PRO A 60 2.27 -17.69 -12.80
C PRO A 60 2.62 -16.27 -12.34
N GLU A 61 2.93 -16.11 -11.05
CA GLU A 61 3.46 -14.84 -10.55
C GLU A 61 4.67 -14.43 -11.40
N GLY A 62 4.76 -13.13 -11.73
CA GLY A 62 5.92 -12.59 -12.43
C GLY A 62 7.20 -12.99 -11.69
N LYS A 63 8.30 -13.22 -12.42
CA LYS A 63 9.57 -13.60 -11.78
C LYS A 63 9.95 -12.54 -10.74
N PRO A 64 10.24 -12.92 -9.50
CA PRO A 64 10.55 -11.96 -8.44
C PRO A 64 11.78 -11.15 -8.84
N GLY A 65 11.70 -9.85 -8.63
CA GLY A 65 12.83 -8.94 -8.84
C GLY A 65 13.99 -9.28 -7.91
N VAL A 66 15.17 -8.75 -8.21
CA VAL A 66 16.39 -9.01 -7.40
C VAL A 66 16.17 -8.64 -5.92
N PHE A 67 15.52 -7.52 -5.65
CA PHE A 67 15.18 -7.09 -4.28
C PHE A 67 14.26 -8.07 -3.56
N GLU A 68 13.23 -8.57 -4.24
CA GLU A 68 12.27 -9.51 -3.67
C GLU A 68 12.91 -10.88 -3.38
N GLN A 69 13.85 -11.32 -4.23
CA GLN A 69 14.64 -12.52 -3.97
C GLN A 69 15.51 -12.38 -2.71
N VAL A 70 16.09 -11.21 -2.47
CA VAL A 70 16.91 -10.94 -1.28
C VAL A 70 16.04 -10.95 -0.02
N VAL A 71 14.90 -10.26 -0.04
CA VAL A 71 13.95 -10.24 1.10
C VAL A 71 13.42 -11.64 1.40
N ASN A 72 13.04 -12.41 0.38
CA ASN A 72 12.57 -13.78 0.56
C ASN A 72 13.64 -14.68 1.17
N LYS A 73 14.92 -14.53 0.77
CA LYS A 73 16.03 -15.26 1.38
C LYS A 73 16.26 -14.86 2.83
N ILE A 74 16.19 -13.58 3.16
CA ILE A 74 16.34 -13.10 4.54
C ILE A 74 15.22 -13.64 5.40
N ASN A 75 13.95 -13.51 4.97
CA ASN A 75 12.78 -14.00 5.68
C ASN A 75 12.83 -15.52 5.92
N LEU A 76 13.27 -16.29 4.91
CA LEU A 76 13.49 -17.73 5.05
C LEU A 76 14.57 -18.03 6.09
N LEU A 77 15.65 -17.25 6.09
CA LEU A 77 16.75 -17.41 7.04
C LEU A 77 16.28 -17.12 8.46
N THR A 78 15.59 -15.99 8.72
CA THR A 78 15.06 -15.61 10.03
C THR A 78 14.07 -16.63 10.60
N ARG A 79 13.23 -17.23 9.76
CA ARG A 79 12.35 -18.34 10.15
C ARG A 79 13.11 -19.60 10.54
N THR A 80 14.16 -19.92 9.79
CA THR A 80 14.98 -21.11 10.04
C THR A 80 15.75 -21.02 11.36
N ILE A 81 16.13 -19.81 11.76
CA ILE A 81 16.88 -19.53 13.00
C ILE A 81 15.97 -19.09 14.16
N GLY A 82 14.65 -19.12 13.99
CA GLY A 82 13.68 -18.87 15.06
C GLY A 82 13.68 -17.43 15.60
N LEU A 83 13.94 -16.44 14.73
CA LEU A 83 13.94 -15.02 15.06
C LEU A 83 12.65 -14.27 14.64
N GLU A 84 11.57 -15.00 14.34
CA GLU A 84 10.20 -14.44 14.21
C GLU A 84 9.46 -14.49 15.56
#